data_AF-A0AB37TZC7-F1
#
_entry.id   AF-A0AB37TZC7-F1
#
_cell.length_a   1.000
_cell.length_b   1.000
_cell.length_c   1.000
_cell.angle_alpha   90.00
_cell.angle_beta   90.00
_cell.angle_gamma   90.00
#
_symmetry.space_group_name_H-M   'P 1'
#
loop_
_entity.id
_entity.type
_entity.pdbx_description
1 polymer ?
#
loop_
_entity_poly.entity_id
_entity_poly.type
_entity_poly.pdbx_seq_one_letter_code
_entity_poly.pdbx_strand_id
1 'polypeptide(L)'
;MQGNRSRDTRPELALRRAIHARGLRYRVGVRPLPSLRRTADLVFARCKVAVFLDGCFWHGCPEHHSLAATNSSFWAEKVRKNRDRDADTNRRLTDAGWLVIRVWEHEDPLIAAERVSALVMERRKK
;
A
#
# COMPACT_ATOMS: atom_id res chain seq x y z
N MET A 1 -0.12 4.06 27.12
CA MET A 1 -0.71 3.32 25.97
C MET A 1 -0.11 3.88 24.68
N GLN A 2 1.19 3.72 24.50
CA GLN A 2 1.84 2.76 23.57
C GLN A 2 1.61 3.04 22.06
N GLY A 3 2.26 4.11 21.59
CA GLY A 3 3.08 4.10 20.38
C GLY A 3 2.43 3.62 19.08
N ASN A 4 1.35 4.26 18.65
CA ASN A 4 0.86 4.11 17.28
C ASN A 4 1.85 4.80 16.32
N ARG A 5 2.98 4.15 16.02
CA ARG A 5 3.93 4.64 15.02
C ARG A 5 3.31 4.42 13.65
N SER A 6 2.86 5.49 13.01
CA SER A 6 2.25 5.46 11.66
C SER A 6 3.21 5.05 10.54
N ARG A 7 4.50 4.80 10.85
CA ARG A 7 5.59 4.45 9.91
C ARG A 7 6.62 3.55 10.61
N ASP A 8 7.28 2.70 9.84
CA ASP A 8 8.29 1.72 10.25
C ASP A 8 7.74 0.58 11.12
N THR A 9 6.54 0.09 10.77
CA THR A 9 6.02 -1.15 11.34
C THR A 9 6.90 -2.33 10.93
N ARG A 10 6.96 -3.37 11.77
CA ARG A 10 7.74 -4.59 11.49
C ARG A 10 7.48 -5.18 10.08
N PRO A 11 6.22 -5.30 9.60
CA PRO A 11 5.96 -5.79 8.25
C PRO A 11 6.43 -4.82 7.15
N GLU A 12 6.29 -3.51 7.34
CA GLU A 12 6.81 -2.53 6.38
C GLU A 12 8.34 -2.63 6.23
N LEU A 13 9.08 -2.69 7.35
CA LEU A 13 10.53 -2.85 7.34
C LEU A 13 10.96 -4.18 6.71
N ALA A 14 10.22 -5.26 6.97
CA ALA A 14 10.47 -6.57 6.37
C ALA A 14 10.25 -6.54 4.85
N LEU A 15 9.15 -5.95 4.38
CA LEU A 15 8.87 -5.77 2.95
C LEU A 15 9.97 -4.97 2.26
N ARG A 16 10.37 -3.84 2.87
CA ARG A 16 11.47 -2.99 2.38
C ARG A 16 12.77 -3.80 2.23
N ARG A 17 13.18 -4.51 3.29
CA ARG A 17 14.38 -5.36 3.28
C ARG A 17 14.30 -6.44 2.20
N ALA A 18 13.15 -7.11 2.09
CA ALA A 18 12.94 -8.18 1.12
C ALA A 18 12.97 -7.71 -0.34
N ILE A 19 12.47 -6.51 -0.63
CA ILE A 19 12.56 -5.88 -1.96
C ILE A 19 13.99 -5.41 -2.25
N HIS A 20 14.66 -4.81 -1.27
CA HIS A 20 16.05 -4.35 -1.41
C HIS A 20 17.02 -5.52 -1.63
N ALA A 21 16.85 -6.62 -0.89
CA ALA A 21 17.61 -7.85 -1.07
C ALA A 21 17.47 -8.45 -2.48
N ARG A 22 16.35 -8.18 -3.17
CA ARG A 22 16.12 -8.55 -4.58
C ARG A 22 16.77 -7.58 -5.59
N GLY A 23 17.54 -6.60 -5.13
CA GLY A 23 18.27 -5.65 -5.98
C GLY A 23 17.42 -4.52 -6.55
N LEU A 24 16.16 -4.38 -6.11
CA LEU A 24 15.27 -3.32 -6.58
C LEU A 24 15.47 -2.04 -5.77
N ARG A 25 15.61 -0.91 -6.47
CA ARG A 25 15.70 0.42 -5.86
C ARG A 25 14.34 1.10 -5.92
N TYR A 26 13.89 1.57 -4.78
CA TYR A 26 12.63 2.28 -4.60
C TYR A 26 12.85 3.56 -3.79
N ARG A 27 11.88 4.48 -3.86
CA ARG A 27 11.78 5.61 -2.96
C ARG A 27 10.71 5.34 -1.93
N VAL A 28 10.96 5.72 -0.69
CA VAL A 28 10.03 5.51 0.43
C VAL A 28 9.25 6.79 0.70
N GLY A 29 7.94 6.69 0.91
CA GLY A 29 7.14 7.83 1.35
C GLY A 29 7.14 8.99 0.35
N VAL A 30 7.06 8.67 -0.95
CA VAL A 30 7.07 9.66 -2.04
C VAL A 30 5.70 9.72 -2.71
N ARG A 31 5.35 10.91 -3.20
CA ARG A 31 4.16 11.11 -4.02
C ARG A 31 4.44 10.62 -5.44
N PRO A 32 3.72 9.59 -5.93
CA PRO A 32 3.90 9.10 -7.31
C PRO A 32 3.49 10.14 -8.35
N LEU A 33 2.49 10.99 -8.04
CA LEU A 33 2.11 12.13 -8.88
C LEU A 33 2.12 13.43 -8.07
N PRO A 34 2.58 14.55 -8.64
CA PRO A 34 2.52 15.86 -7.98
C PRO A 34 1.09 16.32 -7.74
N SER A 35 0.15 15.91 -8.59
CA SER A 35 -1.28 16.19 -8.47
C SER A 35 -1.99 15.33 -7.41
N LEU A 36 -1.32 14.28 -6.89
CA LEU A 36 -1.81 13.48 -5.77
C LEU A 36 -1.28 14.06 -4.47
N ARG A 37 -2.20 14.38 -3.54
CA ARG A 37 -1.84 14.66 -2.14
C ARG A 37 -1.46 13.39 -1.36
N ARG A 38 -1.56 12.22 -1.99
CA ARG A 38 -1.36 10.92 -1.36
C ARG A 38 0.06 10.43 -1.64
N THR A 39 0.66 9.90 -0.59
CA THR A 39 2.03 9.42 -0.59
C THR A 39 1.97 7.91 -0.60
N ALA A 40 2.69 7.28 -1.53
CA ALA A 40 2.84 5.83 -1.54
C ALA A 40 4.02 5.43 -0.65
N ASP A 41 3.93 4.25 -0.03
CA ASP A 41 4.95 3.76 0.87
C ASP A 41 6.21 3.38 0.10
N LEU A 42 6.06 2.74 -1.07
CA LEU A 42 7.18 2.46 -1.97
C LEU A 42 6.84 2.95 -3.39
N VAL A 43 7.78 3.65 -4.01
CA VAL A 43 7.64 4.18 -5.37
C VAL A 43 8.82 3.74 -6.22
N PHE A 44 8.52 3.06 -7.32
CA PHE A 44 9.46 2.71 -8.38
C PHE A 44 9.25 3.63 -9.57
N ALA A 45 9.85 4.82 -9.52
CA ALA A 45 9.64 5.85 -10.53
C ALA A 45 10.02 5.43 -11.96
N ARG A 46 11.09 4.65 -12.13
CA ARG A 46 11.51 4.16 -13.47
C ARG A 46 10.49 3.22 -14.11
N CYS A 47 9.79 2.44 -13.29
CA CYS A 47 8.83 1.43 -13.76
C CYS A 47 7.38 1.91 -13.63
N LYS A 48 7.16 3.16 -13.16
CA LYS A 48 5.84 3.69 -12.78
C LYS A 48 5.04 2.70 -11.90
N VAL A 49 5.65 2.15 -10.86
CA VAL A 49 4.94 1.28 -9.89
C VAL A 49 4.87 2.00 -8.54
N ALA A 50 3.67 2.06 -7.96
CA ALA A 50 3.39 2.60 -6.63
C ALA A 50 2.82 1.49 -5.74
N VAL A 51 3.42 1.29 -4.57
CA VAL A 51 3.01 0.30 -3.58
C VAL A 51 2.49 1.02 -2.35
N PHE A 52 1.30 0.61 -1.90
CA PHE A 52 0.65 1.09 -0.70
C PHE A 52 0.53 -0.04 0.31
N LEU A 53 0.88 0.23 1.57
CA LEU A 53 0.73 -0.67 2.70
C LEU A 53 -0.57 -0.31 3.44
N ASP A 54 -1.61 -1.10 3.21
CA ASP A 54 -2.92 -0.89 3.81
C ASP A 54 -3.01 -1.64 5.15
N GLY A 55 -3.27 -0.89 6.23
CA GLY A 55 -3.47 -1.46 7.56
C GLY A 55 -4.87 -2.08 7.70
N CYS A 56 -4.94 -3.34 8.14
CA CYS A 56 -6.20 -4.09 8.27
C CYS A 56 -7.26 -3.38 9.11
N PHE A 57 -6.81 -2.75 10.19
CA PHE A 57 -7.66 -2.02 11.13
C PHE A 57 -8.31 -0.78 10.51
N TRP A 58 -7.64 -0.11 9.57
CA TRP A 58 -8.10 1.17 8.99
C TRP A 58 -8.83 1.01 7.66
N HIS A 59 -8.56 -0.07 6.92
CA HIS A 59 -9.14 -0.35 5.59
C HIS A 59 -10.20 -1.44 5.60
N GLY A 60 -10.44 -2.08 6.75
CA GLY A 60 -11.46 -3.11 6.89
C GLY A 60 -11.13 -4.33 6.03
N CYS A 61 -10.09 -5.07 6.45
CA CYS A 61 -9.68 -6.29 5.75
C CYS A 61 -10.84 -7.30 5.68
N PRO A 62 -11.15 -7.88 4.50
CA PRO A 62 -12.25 -8.83 4.35
C PRO A 62 -12.11 -10.08 5.24
N GLU A 63 -10.88 -10.50 5.58
CA GLU A 63 -10.63 -11.71 6.40
C GLU A 63 -10.81 -11.50 7.92
N HIS A 64 -10.68 -10.26 8.40
CA HIS A 64 -10.71 -9.94 9.84
C HIS A 64 -11.83 -8.95 10.19
N HIS A 65 -12.83 -8.80 9.32
CA HIS A 65 -13.89 -7.81 9.48
C HIS A 65 -14.94 -8.22 10.53
N SER A 66 -14.48 -8.46 11.76
CA SER A 66 -15.34 -8.42 12.93
C SER A 66 -15.74 -6.96 13.13
N LEU A 67 -16.88 -6.54 12.57
CA LEU A 67 -17.50 -5.25 12.87
C LEU A 67 -17.58 -5.15 14.40
N ALA A 68 -16.73 -4.32 15.00
CA ALA A 68 -16.83 -4.03 16.42
C ALA A 68 -18.27 -3.56 16.67
N ALA A 69 -19.00 -4.25 17.55
CA ALA A 69 -20.42 -4.01 17.81
C ALA A 69 -20.71 -2.57 18.29
N THR A 70 -19.68 -1.85 18.73
CA THR A 70 -19.75 -0.48 19.23
C THR A 70 -19.31 0.52 18.14
N ASN A 71 -20.20 1.43 17.74
CA ASN A 71 -19.99 2.47 16.71
C ASN A 71 -19.81 1.97 15.26
N SER A 72 -20.40 0.82 14.93
CA SER A 72 -20.32 0.18 13.61
C SER A 72 -20.70 1.09 12.44
N SER A 73 -21.70 1.96 12.59
CA SER A 73 -22.14 2.89 11.53
C SER A 73 -21.11 3.98 11.21
N PHE A 74 -20.52 4.60 12.23
CA PHE A 74 -19.46 5.60 12.08
C PHE A 74 -18.20 4.99 11.46
N TRP A 75 -17.81 3.80 11.92
CA TRP A 75 -16.67 3.06 11.37
C TRP A 75 -16.93 2.58 9.94
N ALA A 76 -18.13 2.07 9.63
CA ALA A 76 -18.50 1.65 8.28
C ALA A 76 -18.47 2.82 7.30
N GLU A 77 -18.97 4.01 7.68
CA GLU A 77 -18.87 5.19 6.84
C GLU A 77 -17.41 5.66 6.65
N LYS A 78 -16.59 5.61 7.71
CA LYS A 78 -15.17 5.97 7.63
C LYS A 78 -14.39 5.03 6.71
N VAL A 79 -14.61 3.72 6.83
CA VAL A 79 -14.01 2.70 5.96
C VAL A 79 -14.49 2.87 4.53
N ARG A 80 -15.78 3.14 4.31
CA ARG A 80 -16.33 3.44 2.97
C ARG A 80 -15.64 4.65 2.35
N LYS A 81 -15.49 5.75 3.10
CA LYS A 81 -14.76 6.95 2.64
C LYS A 81 -13.28 6.66 2.35
N ASN A 82 -12.63 5.78 3.12
CA ASN A 82 -11.26 5.38 2.83
C ASN A 82 -11.19 4.58 1.52
N ARG A 83 -12.05 3.56 1.36
CA ARG A 83 -12.14 2.75 0.12
C ARG A 83 -12.45 3.60 -1.11
N ASP A 84 -13.34 4.57 -1.00
CA ASP A 84 -13.67 5.49 -2.09
C ASP A 84 -12.45 6.34 -2.50
N ARG A 85 -11.71 6.89 -1.52
CA ARG A 85 -10.45 7.61 -1.78
C ARG A 85 -9.36 6.71 -2.35
N ASP A 86 -9.32 5.46 -1.91
CA ASP A 86 -8.39 4.45 -2.41
C ASP A 86 -8.68 4.13 -3.88
N ALA A 87 -9.97 4.03 -4.24
CA ALA A 87 -10.41 3.85 -5.62
C ALA A 87 -10.10 5.07 -6.50
N ASP A 88 -10.32 6.31 -6.02
CA ASP A 88 -9.90 7.54 -6.71
C ASP A 88 -8.38 7.55 -6.96
N THR A 89 -7.61 7.23 -5.92
CA THR A 89 -6.13 7.19 -6.01
C THR A 89 -5.68 6.14 -7.01
N ASN A 90 -6.27 4.94 -6.99
CA ASN A 90 -5.99 3.88 -7.95
C ASN A 90 -6.29 4.37 -9.37
N ARG A 91 -7.48 4.93 -9.61
CA ARG A 91 -7.91 5.42 -10.92
C ARG A 91 -6.96 6.47 -11.48
N ARG A 92 -6.61 7.49 -10.68
CA ARG A 92 -5.71 8.57 -11.10
C ARG A 92 -4.29 8.09 -11.39
N LEU A 93 -3.82 7.11 -10.64
CA LEU A 93 -2.52 6.49 -10.89
C LEU A 93 -2.54 5.65 -12.17
N THR A 94 -3.55 4.81 -12.34
CA THR A 94 -3.72 3.98 -13.54
C THR A 94 -3.84 4.83 -14.80
N ASP A 95 -4.61 5.92 -14.75
CA ASP A 95 -4.75 6.89 -15.85
C ASP A 95 -3.42 7.55 -16.23
N ALA A 96 -2.58 7.87 -15.24
CA ALA A 96 -1.22 8.35 -15.45
C ALA A 96 -0.20 7.24 -15.84
N GLY A 97 -0.67 6.01 -16.09
CA GLY A 97 0.14 4.86 -16.49
C GLY A 97 0.88 4.15 -15.35
N TRP A 98 0.55 4.47 -14.09
CA TRP A 98 1.14 3.82 -12.93
C TRP A 98 0.45 2.50 -12.59
N LEU A 99 1.26 1.51 -12.18
CA LEU A 99 0.75 0.32 -11.51
C LEU A 99 0.52 0.64 -10.04
N VAL A 100 -0.65 0.31 -9.53
CA VAL A 100 -0.93 0.41 -8.11
C VAL A 100 -0.97 -0.99 -7.52
N ILE A 101 -0.11 -1.24 -6.52
CA ILE A 101 -0.07 -2.49 -5.77
C ILE A 101 -0.44 -2.17 -4.33
N ARG A 102 -1.42 -2.87 -3.79
CA ARG A 102 -1.82 -2.76 -2.39
C ARG A 102 -1.40 -4.02 -1.65
N VAL A 103 -0.60 -3.83 -0.61
CA VAL A 103 -0.12 -4.89 0.27
C VAL A 103 -0.77 -4.68 1.61
N TRP A 104 -1.37 -5.72 2.17
CA TRP A 104 -1.95 -5.63 3.49
C TRP A 104 -0.91 -5.90 4.58
N GLU A 105 -1.07 -5.25 5.73
CA GLU A 105 -0.18 -5.46 6.88
C GLU A 105 -0.13 -6.92 7.37
N HIS A 106 -1.22 -7.67 7.22
CA HIS A 106 -1.31 -9.09 7.60
C HIS A 106 -0.75 -10.05 6.53
N GLU A 107 -0.43 -9.55 5.33
CA GLU A 107 0.15 -10.38 4.28
C GLU A 107 1.62 -10.69 4.65
N ASP A 108 2.09 -11.88 4.30
CA ASP A 108 3.50 -12.23 4.53
C ASP A 108 4.40 -11.28 3.70
N PRO A 109 5.36 -10.58 4.35
CA PRO A 109 6.18 -9.58 3.68
C PRO A 109 7.09 -10.16 2.60
N LEU A 110 7.45 -11.45 2.66
CA LEU A 110 8.25 -12.11 1.64
C LEU A 110 7.41 -12.41 0.39
N ILE A 111 6.19 -12.89 0.58
CA ILE A 111 5.22 -13.12 -0.51
C ILE A 111 4.85 -11.78 -1.17
N ALA A 112 4.54 -10.78 -0.36
CA ALA A 112 4.27 -9.43 -0.83
C ALA A 112 5.45 -8.86 -1.64
N ALA A 113 6.67 -9.00 -1.12
CA ALA A 113 7.89 -8.55 -1.80
C ALA A 113 8.10 -9.28 -3.12
N GLU A 114 7.85 -10.58 -3.17
CA GLU A 114 7.97 -11.37 -4.38
C GLU A 114 7.00 -10.89 -5.47
N ARG A 115 5.72 -10.74 -5.12
CA ARG A 115 4.68 -10.22 -6.01
C ARG A 115 5.04 -8.83 -6.56
N VAL A 116 5.43 -7.92 -5.66
CA VAL A 116 5.87 -6.56 -6.05
C VAL A 116 7.08 -6.65 -6.98
N SER A 117 8.07 -7.47 -6.64
CA SER A 117 9.30 -7.59 -7.43
C SER A 117 9.04 -8.14 -8.82
N ALA A 118 8.20 -9.18 -8.94
CA ALA A 118 7.81 -9.75 -10.21
C ALA A 118 7.15 -8.72 -11.13
N LEU A 119 6.17 -7.95 -10.60
CA LEU A 119 5.47 -6.91 -11.35
C LEU A 119 6.39 -5.75 -11.76
N VAL A 120 7.30 -5.33 -10.87
CA VAL A 120 8.30 -4.30 -11.18
C VAL A 120 9.25 -4.77 -12.28
N MET A 121 9.67 -6.04 -12.24
CA MET A 121 10.56 -6.63 -13.25
C MET A 121 9.87 -6.82 -14.60
N GLU A 122 8.60 -7.22 -14.61
CA GLU A 122 7.78 -7.30 -15.84
C GLU A 122 7.69 -5.93 -16.52
N ARG A 123 7.38 -4.88 -15.76
CA ARG A 123 7.33 -3.51 -16.29
C ARG A 123 8.70 -2.93 -16.68
N ARG A 124 9.81 -3.47 -16.17
CA ARG A 124 11.16 -3.09 -16.63
C ARG A 124 11.50 -3.64 -18.00
N LYS A 125 10.88 -4.75 -18.40
CA LYS A 125 11.13 -5.42 -19.69
C LYS A 125 10.27 -4.86 -20.83
N LYS A 126 9.17 -4.18 -20.50
CA LYS A 126 8.27 -3.49 -21.44
C LYS A 126 8.79 -2.10 -21.75
#